data_AF-A0A935HMC8-F1
#
_entry.id   AF-A0A935HMC8-F1
#
_cell.length_a   1.000
_cell.length_b   1.000
_cell.length_c   1.000
_cell.angle_alpha   90.00
_cell.angle_beta   90.00
_cell.angle_gamma   90.00
#
_symmetry.space_group_name_H-M   'P 1'
#
loop_
_entity.id
_entity.type
_entity.pdbx_description
1 polymer ?
#
loop_
_entity_poly.entity_id
_entity_poly.type
_entity_poly.pdbx_seq_one_letter_code
_entity_poly.pdbx_strand_id
1 'polypeptide(L)'
;MQVQSKYLAVNWTDGMKLNKETFIAQDNAQFSNSYDLISSTLSPIRYGLLPCDNNFNLQIAIDNQNTVRVTVNACKAITAGGFPVSIIAGESSSETDGSPSVSLQISTGVQIPFTGQCF
;
A
#
# COMPACT_ATOMS: atom_id res chain seq x y z
N MET A 1 -24.19 -3.16 0.25
CA MET A 1 -23.59 -1.83 0.43
C MET A 1 -23.22 -1.34 -0.95
N GLN A 2 -23.92 -0.35 -1.51
CA GLN A 2 -23.54 0.21 -2.81
C GLN A 2 -22.29 1.06 -2.60
N VAL A 3 -21.16 0.57 -3.09
CA VAL A 3 -19.92 1.35 -3.14
C VAL A 3 -20.12 2.40 -4.23
N GLN A 4 -20.11 3.68 -3.84
CA GLN A 4 -20.12 4.78 -4.79
C GLN A 4 -18.76 4.80 -5.50
N SER A 5 -18.69 4.33 -6.75
CA SER A 5 -17.44 4.34 -7.52
C SER A 5 -17.02 5.78 -7.81
N LYS A 6 -15.77 6.11 -7.46
CA LYS A 6 -15.18 7.45 -7.62
C LYS A 6 -15.08 7.87 -9.09
N TYR A 7 -15.02 6.91 -10.01
CA TYR A 7 -14.86 7.13 -11.44
C TYR A 7 -16.01 6.46 -12.20
N LEU A 8 -16.60 7.19 -13.14
CA LEU A 8 -17.70 6.72 -13.97
C LEU A 8 -17.21 6.45 -15.40
N ALA A 9 -17.81 5.46 -16.06
CA ALA A 9 -17.51 5.16 -17.46
C ALA A 9 -17.79 6.37 -18.36
N VAL A 10 -16.89 6.61 -19.31
CA VAL A 10 -17.06 7.69 -20.28
C VAL A 10 -18.13 7.31 -21.30
N ASN A 11 -19.08 8.22 -21.52
CA ASN A 11 -20.05 8.08 -22.59
C ASN A 11 -19.44 8.53 -23.92
N TRP A 12 -19.22 7.60 -24.84
CA TRP A 12 -18.69 7.88 -26.17
C TRP A 12 -19.84 8.15 -27.15
N THR A 13 -19.89 9.37 -27.67
CA THR A 13 -20.85 9.76 -28.72
C THR A 13 -20.11 10.10 -30.01
N ASP A 14 -20.76 9.85 -31.14
CA ASP A 14 -20.23 10.23 -32.45
C ASP A 14 -19.96 11.75 -32.51
N GLY A 15 -18.86 12.14 -33.15
CA GLY A 15 -18.42 13.54 -33.25
C GLY A 15 -17.85 14.15 -31.95
N MET A 16 -17.66 13.38 -30.88
CA MET A 16 -17.06 13.90 -29.65
C MET A 16 -15.61 14.38 -29.87
N LYS A 17 -15.28 15.56 -29.34
CA LYS A 17 -13.91 16.09 -29.38
C LYS A 17 -13.00 15.29 -28.44
N LEU A 18 -11.90 14.76 -28.99
CA LEU A 18 -10.89 14.03 -28.23
C LEU A 18 -10.05 14.98 -27.38
N ASN A 19 -10.08 14.75 -26.07
CA ASN A 19 -9.33 15.49 -25.07
C ASN A 19 -8.56 14.53 -24.17
N LYS A 20 -7.43 14.98 -23.61
CA LYS A 20 -6.59 14.19 -22.69
C LYS A 20 -7.39 13.72 -21.47
N GLU A 21 -8.26 14.58 -20.95
CA GLU A 21 -9.05 14.33 -19.75
C GLU A 21 -10.02 13.17 -19.97
N THR A 22 -10.59 13.03 -21.17
CA THR A 22 -11.52 11.95 -21.52
C THR A 22 -10.82 10.59 -21.50
N PHE A 23 -9.58 10.52 -21.98
CA PHE A 23 -8.77 9.29 -21.89
C PHE A 23 -8.42 8.94 -20.44
N ILE A 24 -7.99 9.93 -19.65
CA ILE A 24 -7.70 9.72 -18.22
C ILE A 24 -8.93 9.25 -17.46
N ALA A 25 -10.10 9.84 -17.74
CA ALA A 25 -11.36 9.44 -17.11
C ALA A 25 -11.74 8.00 -17.47
N GLN A 26 -11.57 7.61 -18.74
CA GLN A 26 -11.82 6.25 -19.20
C GLN A 26 -10.90 5.24 -18.51
N ASP A 27 -9.59 5.52 -18.45
CA ASP A 27 -8.63 4.65 -17.78
C ASP A 27 -8.94 4.51 -16.30
N ASN A 28 -9.22 5.63 -15.61
CA ASN A 28 -9.58 5.62 -14.20
C ASN A 28 -10.87 4.80 -13.93
N ALA A 29 -11.88 4.91 -14.80
CA ALA A 29 -13.11 4.14 -14.70
C ALA A 29 -12.85 2.64 -14.91
N GLN A 30 -12.03 2.28 -15.90
CA GLN A 30 -11.63 0.90 -16.15
C GLN A 30 -10.89 0.31 -14.95
N PHE A 31 -9.88 1.00 -14.43
CA PHE A 31 -9.12 0.56 -13.26
C PHE A 31 -10.01 0.43 -12.02
N SER A 32 -10.84 1.43 -11.71
CA SER A 32 -11.78 1.38 -10.59
C SER A 32 -12.69 0.16 -10.65
N ASN A 33 -13.29 -0.09 -11.82
CA ASN A 33 -14.19 -1.24 -12.00
C ASN A 33 -13.46 -2.57 -11.79
N SER A 34 -12.21 -2.69 -12.26
CA SER A 34 -11.41 -3.90 -12.04
C SER A 34 -11.07 -4.13 -10.56
N TYR A 35 -10.71 -3.08 -9.82
CA TYR A 35 -10.40 -3.19 -8.40
C TYR A 35 -11.66 -3.44 -7.56
N ASP A 36 -12.79 -2.81 -7.90
CA ASP A 36 -14.08 -3.07 -7.28
C ASP A 36 -14.51 -4.53 -7.47
N LEU A 37 -14.28 -5.10 -8.66
CA LEU A 37 -14.52 -6.52 -8.93
C LEU A 37 -13.62 -7.41 -8.06
N ILE A 38 -12.31 -7.12 -7.96
CA ILE A 38 -11.40 -7.88 -7.08
C ILE A 38 -11.88 -7.77 -5.63
N SER A 39 -12.17 -6.56 -5.14
CA SER A 39 -12.63 -6.31 -3.78
C SER A 39 -13.89 -7.10 -3.44
N SER A 40 -14.83 -7.24 -4.39
CA SER A 40 -16.04 -8.05 -4.20
C SER A 40 -15.75 -9.53 -3.91
N THR A 41 -14.60 -10.03 -4.33
CA THR A 41 -14.15 -11.41 -4.08
C THR A 41 -13.25 -11.54 -2.85
N LEU A 42 -12.73 -10.44 -2.32
CA LEU A 42 -11.87 -10.46 -1.13
C LEU A 42 -12.69 -10.79 0.11
N SER A 43 -12.10 -11.58 0.99
CA SER A 43 -12.59 -11.77 2.35
C SER A 43 -11.66 -11.04 3.33
N PRO A 44 -12.08 -10.81 4.59
CA PRO A 44 -11.25 -10.14 5.58
C PRO A 44 -9.88 -10.78 5.86
N ILE A 45 -9.64 -11.99 5.36
CA ILE A 45 -8.39 -12.75 5.52
C ILE A 45 -7.60 -12.91 4.22
N ARG A 46 -8.10 -12.39 3.09
CA ARG A 46 -7.52 -12.58 1.74
C ARG A 46 -6.90 -11.31 1.16
N TYR A 47 -6.55 -10.34 2.01
CA TYR A 47 -5.80 -9.15 1.63
C TYR A 47 -4.54 -9.04 2.48
N GLY A 48 -3.58 -8.22 2.04
CA GLY A 48 -2.27 -8.06 2.68
C GLY A 48 -1.14 -8.51 1.76
N LEU A 49 -0.04 -8.98 2.35
CA LEU A 49 1.14 -9.43 1.61
C LEU A 49 0.82 -10.68 0.78
N LEU A 50 1.22 -10.69 -0.48
CA LEU A 50 0.97 -11.79 -1.41
C LEU A 50 1.90 -12.97 -1.13
N PRO A 51 1.44 -14.23 -1.01
CA PRO A 51 2.31 -15.36 -0.71
C PRO A 51 3.22 -15.68 -1.91
N CYS A 52 4.46 -15.22 -1.88
CA CYS A 52 5.48 -15.49 -2.89
C CYS A 52 6.86 -15.29 -2.27
N ASP A 53 7.85 -16.07 -2.72
CA ASP A 53 9.22 -15.94 -2.23
C ASP A 53 9.83 -14.59 -2.62
N ASN A 54 10.56 -13.96 -1.69
CA ASN A 54 11.19 -12.64 -1.87
C ASN A 54 10.21 -11.51 -2.27
N ASN A 55 8.94 -11.63 -1.87
CA ASN A 55 7.90 -10.63 -2.11
C ASN A 55 8.03 -9.36 -1.27
N PHE A 56 8.79 -9.42 -0.17
CA PHE A 56 8.82 -8.39 0.86
C PHE A 56 10.24 -8.24 1.43
N ASN A 57 10.73 -7.01 1.48
CA ASN A 57 12.04 -6.66 2.00
C ASN A 57 11.92 -5.34 2.75
N LEU A 58 12.31 -5.35 4.03
CA LEU A 58 12.36 -4.18 4.89
C LEU A 58 13.78 -3.92 5.39
N GLN A 59 14.11 -2.65 5.52
CA GLN A 59 15.26 -2.18 6.28
C GLN A 59 14.78 -1.45 7.53
N ILE A 60 15.29 -1.83 8.68
CA ILE A 60 14.99 -1.17 9.96
C ILE A 60 16.27 -0.55 10.47
N ALA A 61 16.26 0.76 10.74
CA ALA A 61 17.37 1.51 11.30
C ALA A 61 16.91 2.21 12.58
N ILE A 62 17.75 2.21 13.61
CA ILE A 62 17.48 2.89 14.88
C ILE A 62 18.50 4.02 15.03
N ASP A 63 18.02 5.23 15.28
CA ASP A 63 18.87 6.39 15.54
C ASP A 63 19.10 6.58 17.06
N ASN A 64 20.18 7.29 17.40
CA ASN A 64 20.57 7.66 18.76
C ASN A 64 19.53 8.53 19.49
N GLN A 65 18.51 9.01 18.78
CA GLN A 65 17.38 9.76 19.32
C GLN A 65 16.16 8.87 19.61
N ASN A 66 16.35 7.57 19.86
CA ASN A 66 15.28 6.59 20.08
C ASN A 66 14.21 6.57 18.97
N THR A 67 14.62 6.87 17.74
CA THR A 67 13.75 6.89 16.58
C THR A 67 14.00 5.64 15.74
N VAL A 68 12.95 4.86 15.49
CA VAL A 68 13.01 3.70 14.59
C VAL A 68 12.52 4.13 13.22
N ARG A 69 13.38 4.02 12.23
CA ARG A 69 13.03 4.20 10.81
C ARG A 69 12.85 2.82 10.18
N VAL A 70 11.67 2.58 9.62
CA VAL A 70 11.37 1.37 8.83
C VAL A 70 11.22 1.80 7.38
N THR A 71 12.02 1.22 6.49
CA THR A 71 12.01 1.47 5.04
C THR A 71 11.58 0.19 4.31
N VAL A 72 10.64 0.32 3.37
CA VAL A 72 10.19 -0.79 2.52
C VAL A 72 10.98 -0.80 1.23
N ASN A 73 11.85 -1.79 1.04
CA ASN A 73 12.68 -1.92 -0.17
C ASN A 73 11.95 -2.66 -1.29
N ALA A 74 11.16 -3.68 -0.93
CA ALA A 74 10.30 -4.40 -1.86
C ALA A 74 9.03 -4.88 -1.13
N CYS A 75 7.91 -4.92 -1.83
CA CYS A 75 6.64 -5.38 -1.29
C CYS A 75 5.66 -5.70 -2.41
N LYS A 76 5.07 -6.89 -2.40
CA LYS A 76 3.89 -7.24 -3.20
C LYS A 76 2.71 -7.50 -2.27
N ALA A 77 1.65 -6.72 -2.41
CA ALA A 77 0.48 -6.81 -1.55
C ALA A 77 -0.82 -6.50 -2.31
N ILE A 78 -1.96 -6.88 -1.74
CA ILE A 78 -3.29 -6.45 -2.17
C ILE A 78 -3.96 -5.74 -1.00
N THR A 79 -4.51 -4.56 -1.25
CA THR A 79 -5.27 -3.81 -0.23
C THR A 79 -6.66 -4.42 -0.02
N ALA A 80 -7.33 -4.10 1.08
CA ALA A 80 -8.72 -4.52 1.32
C ALA A 80 -9.69 -4.06 0.21
N GLY A 81 -9.37 -2.96 -0.48
CA GLY A 81 -10.12 -2.45 -1.63
C GLY A 81 -9.78 -3.13 -2.97
N GLY A 82 -9.00 -4.21 -2.98
CA GLY A 82 -8.64 -4.92 -4.22
C GLY A 82 -7.52 -4.29 -5.03
N PHE A 83 -6.96 -3.16 -4.60
CA PHE A 83 -5.84 -2.51 -5.28
C PHE A 83 -4.53 -3.28 -5.04
N PRO A 84 -3.82 -3.70 -6.11
CA PRO A 84 -2.51 -4.32 -5.98
C PRO A 84 -1.43 -3.26 -5.73
N VAL A 85 -0.51 -3.56 -4.82
CA VAL A 85 0.68 -2.76 -4.51
C VAL A 85 1.89 -3.60 -4.91
N SER A 86 2.77 -3.03 -5.73
CA SER A 86 4.01 -3.66 -6.16
C SER A 86 5.16 -2.66 -6.07
N ILE A 87 5.96 -2.78 -5.01
CA ILE A 87 7.23 -2.10 -4.82
C ILE A 87 8.31 -3.11 -5.20
N ILE A 88 9.03 -2.82 -6.27
CA ILE A 88 10.17 -3.62 -6.72
C ILE A 88 11.43 -2.95 -6.17
N ALA A 89 12.37 -3.75 -5.67
CA ALA A 89 13.69 -3.25 -5.30
C ALA A 89 14.37 -2.69 -6.56
N GLY A 90 14.27 -1.38 -6.76
CA GLY A 90 15.17 -0.65 -7.66
C GLY A 90 16.55 -0.58 -7.01
N GLU A 91 17.60 -0.50 -7.82
CA GLU A 91 18.95 -0.18 -7.35
C GLU A 91 18.84 1.00 -6.38
N SER A 92 19.26 0.75 -5.15
CA SER A 92 19.22 1.68 -4.04
C SER A 92 19.70 3.06 -4.49
N SER A 93 18.78 3.97 -4.74
CA SER A 93 19.09 5.39 -4.71
C SER A 93 19.58 5.64 -3.30
N SER A 94 20.87 5.93 -3.16
CA SER A 94 21.58 6.25 -1.92
C SER A 94 21.05 7.51 -1.21
N GLU A 95 19.88 7.99 -1.61
CA GLU A 95 19.21 9.17 -1.11
C GLU A 95 17.95 8.75 -0.35
N THR A 96 17.91 9.16 0.90
CA THR A 96 16.88 8.79 1.88
C THR A 96 15.51 9.42 1.62
N ASP A 97 15.34 10.18 0.54
CA ASP A 97 14.13 10.96 0.23
C ASP A 97 13.13 10.26 -0.72
N GLY A 98 13.55 9.19 -1.40
CA GLY A 98 12.70 8.49 -2.37
C GLY A 98 12.06 7.19 -1.86
N SER A 99 12.58 6.61 -0.79
CA SER A 99 12.15 5.29 -0.34
C SER A 99 10.98 5.37 0.64
N PRO A 100 9.91 4.56 0.47
CA PRO A 100 8.77 4.55 1.37
C PRO A 100 9.26 4.14 2.77
N SER A 101 9.27 5.11 3.69
CA SER A 101 9.76 4.91 5.05
C SER A 101 8.90 5.63 6.07
N VAL A 102 8.84 5.07 7.27
CA VAL A 102 8.12 5.62 8.41
C VAL A 102 9.06 5.69 9.61
N SER A 103 9.00 6.79 10.34
CA SER A 103 9.77 7.01 11.57
C SER A 103 8.84 6.97 12.77
N LEU A 104 9.21 6.19 13.78
CA LEU A 104 8.46 5.96 15.01
C LEU A 104 9.32 6.38 16.20
N GLN A 105 8.77 7.18 17.10
CA GLN A 105 9.44 7.55 18.36
C GLN A 105 9.19 6.46 19.41
N ILE A 106 10.25 5.92 19.99
CA ILE A 106 10.13 4.97 21.11
C ILE A 106 10.08 5.78 22.41
N SER A 107 8.92 5.81 23.07
CA SER A 107 8.86 6.27 24.46
C SER A 107 9.38 5.16 25.38
N THR A 108 10.54 5.35 26.00
CA THR A 108 11.16 4.42 26.96
C THR A 108 10.49 4.46 28.34
N GLY A 109 9.14 4.46 28.37
CA GLY A 109 8.32 4.66 29.57
C GLY A 109 7.57 3.43 30.08
N VAL A 110 7.88 2.21 29.63
CA VAL A 110 7.26 0.98 30.18
C VAL A 110 8.31 0.19 30.95
N GLN A 111 8.45 0.50 32.23
CA GLN A 111 8.99 -0.46 33.19
C GLN A 111 7.94 -1.57 33.31
N ILE A 112 8.15 -2.71 32.65
CA ILE A 112 7.38 -3.92 32.95
C ILE A 112 7.95 -4.42 34.29
N PRO A 113 7.23 -4.34 35.42
CA PRO A 113 7.73 -4.99 36.62
C PRO A 113 7.74 -6.50 36.34
N PHE A 114 8.94 -7.07 36.17
CA PHE A 114 9.14 -8.51 36.30
C PHE A 114 8.75 -8.90 37.74
N THR A 115 7.46 -9.14 37.96
CA THR A 115 7.02 -9.85 39.16
C THR A 115 7.31 -11.31 38.90
N GLY A 116 8.51 -11.74 39.30
CA GLY A 116 8.84 -13.14 39.40
C GLY A 116 7.87 -13.84 40.35
N GLN A 117 7.02 -14.69 39.80
CA GLN A 117 6.43 -15.82 40.49
C GLN A 117 6.68 -17.01 39.58
N CYS A 118 7.79 -17.70 39.83
CA CYS A 118 8.00 -19.05 39.34
C CYS A 118 6.92 -19.95 39.97
N PHE A 119 6.23 -20.73 39.14
CA PHE A 119 5.53 -21.94 39.58
C PHE A 119 6.41 -23.15 39.25
#